data_AF-A0A6G2KAP3-F1
#
_entry.id   AF-A0A6G2KAP3-F1
#
_cell.length_a   1.000
_cell.length_b   1.000
_cell.length_c   1.000
_cell.angle_alpha   90.00
_cell.angle_beta   90.00
_cell.angle_gamma   90.00
#
_symmetry.space_group_name_H-M   'P 1'
#
loop_
_entity.id
_entity.type
_entity.pdbx_description
1 polymer ?
#
loop_
_entity_poly.entity_id
_entity_poly.type
_entity_poly.pdbx_seq_one_letter_code
_entity_poly.pdbx_strand_id
1 'polypeptide(L)'
;MSFYNEKIEAHLVSIWRESTKFLSLGGREGMLVLTDKRLCFIQKTKAKSAWWQAIRRRQALNLMKSKSVMIIHDGYDEDNLKTDMENPKNININFDDISKIWCDEKEWGSVLYIEYMHDGAVLKYQYTIAQDWVKYPMKDALKFMHVDWEPFVARIMERGIRLDW
;
A
#
# COMPACT_ATOMS: atom_id res chain seq x y z
N MET A 1 1.94 4.44 30.64
CA MET A 1 1.21 3.63 29.63
C MET A 1 1.03 4.53 28.41
N SER A 2 1.93 4.46 27.41
CA SER A 2 1.77 5.28 26.21
C SER A 2 0.67 4.66 25.35
N PHE A 3 -0.51 5.30 25.32
CA PHE A 3 -1.54 4.99 24.34
C PHE A 3 -0.97 5.30 22.95
N TYR A 4 -0.66 4.27 22.18
CA TYR A 4 -0.30 4.43 20.78
C TYR A 4 -1.59 4.85 20.06
N ASN A 5 -1.84 6.15 19.97
CA ASN A 5 -3.08 6.72 19.44
C ASN A 5 -3.00 6.86 17.91
N GLU A 6 -2.69 5.77 17.21
CA GLU A 6 -2.73 5.68 15.75
C GLU A 6 -3.86 4.72 15.38
N LYS A 7 -4.59 4.98 14.29
CA LYS A 7 -5.73 4.17 13.86
C LYS A 7 -5.61 3.79 12.40
N ILE A 8 -5.84 2.50 12.11
CA ILE A 8 -5.87 2.01 10.74
C ILE A 8 -7.19 2.42 10.09
N GLU A 9 -7.09 3.03 8.90
CA GLU A 9 -8.24 3.49 8.12
C GLU A 9 -8.47 2.63 6.89
N ALA A 10 -7.39 2.08 6.31
CA ALA A 10 -7.45 1.08 5.27
C ALA A 10 -6.19 0.22 5.29
N HIS A 11 -6.30 -1.05 4.90
CA HIS A 11 -5.13 -1.85 4.58
C HIS A 11 -5.41 -2.87 3.48
N LEU A 12 -4.46 -2.97 2.54
CA LEU A 12 -4.59 -3.75 1.32
C LEU A 12 -3.43 -4.71 1.19
N VAL A 13 -3.73 -6.01 1.01
CA VAL A 13 -2.71 -7.04 0.80
C VAL A 13 -2.42 -7.24 -0.69
N SER A 14 -1.33 -7.95 -0.99
CA SER A 14 -0.89 -8.24 -2.35
C SER A 14 -0.64 -6.97 -3.19
N ILE A 15 -0.18 -5.92 -2.51
CA ILE A 15 0.28 -4.70 -3.15
C ILE A 15 1.64 -4.98 -3.78
N TRP A 16 1.71 -4.81 -5.09
CA TRP A 16 2.95 -4.82 -5.84
C TRP A 16 3.50 -3.41 -5.91
N ARG A 17 4.67 -3.21 -5.30
CA ARG A 17 5.33 -1.91 -5.23
C ARG A 17 6.57 -1.91 -6.11
N GLU A 18 6.66 -0.93 -6.99
CA GLU A 18 7.76 -0.78 -7.95
C GLU A 18 8.28 0.65 -7.97
N SER A 19 9.58 0.80 -8.11
CA SER A 19 10.17 2.12 -8.39
C SER A 19 9.77 2.53 -9.81
N THR A 20 9.46 3.81 -10.03
CA THR A 20 9.12 4.29 -11.39
C THR A 20 10.35 4.58 -12.26
N LYS A 21 11.57 4.37 -11.75
CA LYS A 21 12.82 4.54 -12.52
C LYS A 21 12.95 3.44 -13.58
N PHE A 22 13.35 3.84 -14.79
CA PHE A 22 13.39 3.03 -16.04
C PHE A 22 14.32 1.80 -16.04
N LEU A 23 14.97 1.46 -14.93
CA LEU A 23 15.90 0.32 -14.77
C LEU A 23 15.69 -0.46 -13.47
N SER A 24 14.60 -0.25 -12.72
CA SER A 24 14.34 -1.04 -11.52
C SER A 24 13.82 -2.43 -11.89
N LEU A 25 14.71 -3.43 -11.87
CA LEU A 25 14.33 -4.83 -11.86
C LEU A 25 13.72 -5.21 -10.51
N GLY A 26 12.49 -5.75 -10.55
CA GLY A 26 11.86 -6.48 -9.44
C GLY A 26 10.99 -5.62 -8.52
N GLY A 27 9.67 -5.74 -8.68
CA GLY A 27 8.71 -5.26 -7.70
C GLY A 27 8.70 -6.09 -6.41
N ARG A 28 8.07 -5.53 -5.38
CA ARG A 28 7.94 -6.18 -4.08
C ARG A 28 6.47 -6.32 -3.73
N GLU A 29 6.05 -7.54 -3.44
CA GLU A 29 4.75 -7.77 -2.82
C GLU A 29 4.81 -7.38 -1.34
N GLY A 30 3.77 -6.69 -0.87
CA GLY A 30 3.56 -6.37 0.53
C GLY A 30 2.12 -5.99 0.81
N MET A 31 1.93 -5.35 1.95
CA MET A 31 0.67 -4.74 2.35
C MET A 31 0.85 -3.23 2.45
N LEU A 32 -0.12 -2.47 1.92
CA LEU A 32 -0.18 -1.03 2.08
C LEU A 32 -1.19 -0.72 3.17
N VAL A 33 -0.77 0.01 4.19
CA VAL A 33 -1.59 0.36 5.36
C VAL A 33 -1.67 1.88 5.45
N LEU A 34 -2.88 2.42 5.37
CA LEU A 34 -3.18 3.82 5.63
C LEU A 34 -3.67 3.96 7.06
N THR A 35 -3.06 4.87 7.81
CA THR A 35 -3.50 5.24 9.14
C THR A 35 -3.93 6.70 9.18
N ASP A 36 -4.45 7.13 10.32
CA ASP A 36 -4.76 8.55 10.58
C ASP A 36 -3.51 9.45 10.65
N LYS A 37 -2.30 8.89 10.61
CA LYS A 37 -1.03 9.62 10.77
C LYS A 37 -0.02 9.44 9.65
N ARG A 38 -0.05 8.31 8.95
CA ARG A 38 0.99 7.93 8.00
C ARG A 38 0.51 6.88 7.01
N LEU A 39 1.33 6.66 6.00
CA LEU A 39 1.24 5.55 5.08
C LEU A 39 2.38 4.57 5.37
N CYS A 40 2.08 3.27 5.45
CA CYS A 40 3.05 2.22 5.69
C CYS A 40 3.03 1.18 4.57
N PHE A 41 4.21 0.78 4.08
CA PHE A 41 4.36 -0.38 3.22
C PHE A 41 5.07 -1.52 3.98
N ILE A 42 4.30 -2.56 4.26
CA ILE A 42 4.71 -3.72 5.06
C ILE A 42 5.12 -4.85 4.12
N GLN A 43 6.44 -5.03 3.94
CA GLN A 43 7.01 -6.13 3.18
C GLN A 43 7.24 -7.38 4.05
N LYS A 44 7.53 -7.18 5.34
CA LYS A 44 7.82 -8.23 6.32
C LYS A 44 6.81 -8.13 7.45
N THR A 45 5.79 -8.97 7.39
CA THR A 45 4.75 -9.06 8.42
C THR A 45 4.93 -10.31 9.29
N LYS A 46 4.57 -10.21 10.58
CA LYS A 46 4.40 -11.36 11.47
C LYS A 46 3.01 -11.99 11.37
N ALA A 47 2.11 -11.44 10.55
CA ALA A 47 0.79 -12.02 10.31
C ALA A 47 0.91 -13.46 9.78
N LYS A 48 0.00 -14.33 10.22
CA LYS A 48 0.02 -15.75 9.86
C LYS A 48 -0.24 -15.92 8.36
N SER A 49 0.48 -16.85 7.72
CA SER A 49 0.27 -17.17 6.30
C SER A 49 -1.17 -17.56 5.96
N ALA A 50 -1.85 -18.28 6.86
CA ALA A 50 -3.26 -18.64 6.72
C ALA A 50 -4.18 -17.40 6.68
N TRP A 51 -3.89 -16.40 7.52
CA TRP A 51 -4.62 -15.13 7.52
C TRP A 51 -4.41 -14.40 6.18
N TRP A 52 -3.15 -14.30 5.72
CA TRP A 52 -2.82 -13.67 4.43
C TRP A 52 -3.61 -14.27 3.26
N GLN A 53 -3.67 -15.61 3.17
CA GLN A 53 -4.41 -16.28 2.10
C GLN A 53 -5.92 -16.03 2.18
N ALA A 54 -6.49 -16.02 3.38
CA ALA A 54 -7.91 -15.73 3.58
C ALA A 54 -8.25 -14.29 3.20
N ILE A 55 -7.43 -13.32 3.63
CA ILE A 55 -7.62 -11.90 3.31
C ILE A 55 -7.47 -11.64 1.83
N ARG A 56 -6.42 -12.15 1.19
CA ARG A 56 -6.21 -11.96 -0.24
C ARG A 56 -7.44 -12.40 -1.06
N ARG A 57 -8.02 -13.56 -0.74
CA ARG A 57 -9.23 -14.05 -1.42
C ARG A 57 -10.44 -13.15 -1.19
N ARG A 58 -10.68 -12.72 0.05
CA ARG A 58 -11.80 -11.83 0.42
C ARG A 58 -11.65 -10.45 -0.22
N GLN A 59 -10.47 -9.87 -0.15
CA GLN A 59 -10.13 -8.61 -0.79
C GLN A 59 -10.41 -8.66 -2.30
N ALA A 60 -9.91 -9.67 -3.00
CA ALA A 60 -10.14 -9.81 -4.44
C ALA A 60 -11.62 -9.86 -4.79
N LEU A 61 -12.42 -10.62 -4.03
CA LEU A 61 -13.88 -10.68 -4.23
C LEU A 61 -14.55 -9.33 -3.96
N ASN A 62 -14.15 -8.61 -2.93
CA ASN A 62 -14.72 -7.30 -2.59
C ASN A 62 -14.36 -6.23 -3.63
N LEU A 63 -13.12 -6.24 -4.12
CA LEU A 63 -12.64 -5.32 -5.15
C LEU A 63 -13.32 -5.59 -6.50
N MET A 64 -13.55 -6.85 -6.88
CA MET A 64 -14.33 -7.15 -8.08
C MET A 64 -15.78 -6.66 -8.02
N LYS A 65 -16.36 -6.55 -6.81
CA LYS A 65 -17.75 -6.09 -6.62
C LYS A 65 -17.88 -4.58 -6.54
N SER A 66 -16.97 -3.91 -5.83
CA SER A 66 -17.11 -2.50 -5.46
C SER A 66 -15.98 -1.60 -5.95
N LYS A 67 -14.84 -2.18 -6.33
CA LYS A 67 -13.56 -1.49 -6.60
C LYS A 67 -12.99 -0.68 -5.44
N SER A 68 -13.71 -0.50 -4.33
CA SER A 68 -13.29 0.33 -3.20
C SER A 68 -12.07 -0.23 -2.50
N VAL A 69 -11.02 0.58 -2.40
CA VAL A 69 -9.77 0.26 -1.70
C VAL A 69 -9.78 0.64 -0.22
N MET A 70 -10.81 1.35 0.24
CA MET A 70 -10.96 1.75 1.64
C MET A 70 -11.52 0.60 2.47
N ILE A 71 -10.68 -0.42 2.70
CA ILE A 71 -11.04 -1.68 3.36
C ILE A 71 -10.25 -1.84 4.65
N ILE A 72 -10.92 -2.27 5.72
CA ILE A 72 -10.30 -2.77 6.94
C ILE A 72 -10.59 -4.27 7.02
N HIS A 73 -9.55 -5.10 7.00
CA HIS A 73 -9.71 -6.53 7.25
C HIS A 73 -9.63 -6.85 8.74
N ASP A 74 -10.39 -7.85 9.17
CA ASP A 74 -10.29 -8.46 10.49
C ASP A 74 -8.98 -9.21 10.67
N GLY A 75 -8.45 -9.22 11.89
CA GLY A 75 -7.24 -9.99 12.25
C GLY A 75 -5.90 -9.32 11.93
N TYR A 76 -5.92 -8.05 11.52
CA TYR A 76 -4.76 -7.17 11.51
C TYR A 76 -5.11 -5.80 12.08
N ASP A 77 -4.51 -5.44 13.21
CA ASP A 77 -4.81 -4.24 13.98
C ASP A 77 -3.57 -3.34 14.20
N GLU A 78 -3.75 -2.28 15.00
CA GLU A 78 -2.69 -1.34 15.35
C GLU A 78 -1.51 -1.99 16.07
N ASP A 79 -1.73 -3.03 16.90
CA ASP A 79 -0.65 -3.72 17.60
C ASP A 79 0.16 -4.59 16.64
N ASN A 80 -0.51 -5.20 15.65
CA ASN A 80 0.16 -5.88 14.55
C ASN A 80 0.99 -4.92 13.71
N LEU A 81 0.42 -3.77 13.32
CA LEU A 81 1.14 -2.73 12.60
C LEU A 81 2.36 -2.25 13.39
N LYS A 82 2.18 -1.91 14.68
CA LYS A 82 3.27 -1.47 15.55
C LYS A 82 4.40 -2.49 15.59
N THR A 83 4.07 -3.77 15.74
CA THR A 83 5.05 -4.86 15.75
C THR A 83 5.76 -5.01 14.40
N ASP A 84 5.04 -4.90 13.30
CA ASP A 84 5.63 -4.97 11.96
C ASP A 84 6.54 -3.75 11.69
N MET A 85 6.20 -2.58 12.23
CA MET A 85 7.00 -1.36 12.09
C MET A 85 8.34 -1.40 12.84
N GLU A 86 8.56 -2.37 13.74
CA GLU A 86 9.89 -2.63 14.33
C GLU A 86 10.88 -3.18 13.29
N ASN A 87 10.40 -3.70 12.15
CA ASN A 87 11.25 -4.23 11.09
C ASN A 87 11.74 -3.12 10.14
N PRO A 88 13.05 -2.85 10.04
CA PRO A 88 13.58 -1.77 9.22
C PRO A 88 13.39 -1.97 7.69
N LYS A 89 12.95 -3.16 7.26
CA LYS A 89 12.59 -3.40 5.84
C LYS A 89 11.20 -2.88 5.49
N ASN A 90 10.36 -2.61 6.48
CA ASN A 90 9.06 -1.99 6.29
C ASN A 90 9.24 -0.47 6.24
N ILE A 91 8.39 0.18 5.47
CA ILE A 91 8.57 1.60 5.11
C ILE A 91 7.46 2.39 5.77
N ASN A 92 7.86 3.47 6.44
CA ASN A 92 6.99 4.51 6.95
C ASN A 92 7.12 5.76 6.07
N ILE A 93 6.00 6.34 5.68
CA ILE A 93 5.93 7.60 4.94
C ILE A 93 4.99 8.51 5.72
N ASN A 94 5.52 9.57 6.32
CA ASN A 94 4.66 10.59 6.93
C ASN A 94 3.98 11.39 5.81
N PHE A 95 2.79 11.91 6.08
CA PHE A 95 2.05 12.66 5.06
C PHE A 95 2.79 13.93 4.61
N ASP A 96 3.49 14.60 5.53
CA ASP A 96 4.29 15.80 5.22
C ASP A 96 5.48 15.50 4.29
N ASP A 97 5.93 14.24 4.23
CA ASP A 97 7.02 13.83 3.35
C ASP A 97 6.53 13.52 1.93
N ILE A 98 5.20 13.40 1.71
CA ILE A 98 4.60 13.11 0.41
C ILE A 98 4.51 14.40 -0.40
N SER A 99 5.33 14.51 -1.45
CA SER A 99 5.32 15.67 -2.35
C SER A 99 4.28 15.55 -3.45
N LYS A 100 3.92 14.32 -3.85
CA LYS A 100 2.91 14.11 -4.89
C LYS A 100 2.25 12.73 -4.74
N ILE A 101 0.93 12.69 -4.89
CA ILE A 101 0.15 11.45 -4.92
C ILE A 101 -0.95 11.57 -5.97
N TRP A 102 -1.13 10.55 -6.80
CA TRP A 102 -2.17 10.49 -7.82
C TRP A 102 -2.42 9.06 -8.24
N CYS A 103 -3.51 8.82 -8.94
CA CYS A 103 -3.81 7.52 -9.54
C CYS A 103 -3.99 7.63 -11.05
N ASP A 104 -3.87 6.50 -11.72
CA ASP A 104 -4.11 6.38 -13.15
C ASP A 104 -4.71 5.00 -13.46
N GLU A 105 -5.47 4.92 -14.54
CA GLU A 105 -6.09 3.70 -15.03
C GLU A 105 -5.33 3.21 -16.27
N LYS A 106 -4.73 2.02 -16.18
CA LYS A 106 -4.08 1.36 -17.31
C LYS A 106 -4.94 0.21 -17.83
N GLU A 107 -4.70 -0.23 -19.06
CA GLU A 107 -5.39 -1.40 -19.64
C GLU A 107 -5.24 -2.67 -18.80
N TRP A 108 -4.14 -2.78 -18.05
CA TRP A 108 -3.81 -3.95 -17.26
C TRP A 108 -4.13 -3.81 -15.76
N GLY A 109 -4.54 -2.63 -15.29
CA GLY A 109 -4.90 -2.39 -13.88
C GLY A 109 -4.79 -0.94 -13.43
N SER A 110 -5.29 -0.66 -12.23
CA SER A 110 -5.27 0.68 -11.63
C SER A 110 -4.02 0.90 -10.79
N VAL A 111 -3.39 2.05 -10.96
CA VAL A 111 -2.08 2.36 -10.39
C VAL A 111 -2.18 3.55 -9.44
N LEU A 112 -1.65 3.41 -8.24
CA LEU A 112 -1.40 4.51 -7.31
C LEU A 112 0.07 4.92 -7.40
N TYR A 113 0.34 6.19 -7.64
CA TYR A 113 1.68 6.77 -7.68
C TYR A 113 1.91 7.63 -6.45
N ILE A 114 3.09 7.49 -5.84
CA ILE A 114 3.52 8.28 -4.69
C ILE A 114 4.96 8.73 -4.90
N GLU A 115 5.16 10.04 -4.81
CA GLU A 115 6.45 10.69 -4.68
C GLU A 115 6.60 11.21 -3.25
N TYR A 116 7.72 10.88 -2.61
CA TYR A 116 7.99 11.32 -1.23
C TYR A 116 9.48 11.50 -0.97
N MET A 117 9.81 12.34 0.01
CA MET A 117 11.18 12.58 0.46
C MET A 117 11.63 11.50 1.44
N HIS A 118 12.83 10.97 1.23
CA HIS A 118 13.47 10.04 2.15
C HIS A 118 14.98 10.24 2.12
N ASP A 119 15.59 10.48 3.28
CA ASP A 119 17.02 10.74 3.44
C ASP A 119 17.58 11.80 2.45
N GLY A 120 16.79 12.86 2.20
CA GLY A 120 17.17 13.96 1.30
C GLY A 120 17.00 13.65 -0.19
N ALA A 121 16.48 12.48 -0.56
CA ALA A 121 16.21 12.11 -1.95
C ALA A 121 14.71 11.99 -2.22
N VAL A 122 14.27 12.42 -3.41
CA VAL A 122 12.92 12.15 -3.91
C VAL A 122 12.84 10.71 -4.39
N LEU A 123 11.98 9.94 -3.75
CA LEU A 123 11.65 8.58 -4.16
C LEU A 123 10.30 8.56 -4.88
N LYS A 124 10.21 7.75 -5.94
CA LYS A 124 9.01 7.63 -6.77
C LYS A 124 8.63 6.17 -6.89
N TYR A 125 7.43 5.83 -6.43
CA TYR A 125 6.93 4.47 -6.44
C TYR A 125 5.52 4.40 -7.01
N GLN A 126 5.25 3.30 -7.70
CA GLN A 126 3.91 2.88 -8.07
C GLN A 126 3.47 1.70 -7.24
N TYR A 127 2.18 1.62 -6.98
CA TYR A 127 1.52 0.60 -6.18
C TYR A 127 0.30 0.09 -6.95
N THR A 128 0.22 -1.23 -7.10
CA THR A 128 -0.87 -1.91 -7.80
C THR A 128 -1.31 -3.11 -6.99
N ILE A 129 -2.55 -3.59 -7.15
CA ILE A 129 -3.02 -4.80 -6.46
C ILE A 129 -2.82 -5.98 -7.40
N ALA A 130 -1.86 -6.85 -7.08
CA ALA A 130 -1.57 -8.04 -7.87
C ALA A 130 -2.63 -9.13 -7.61
N GLN A 131 -3.15 -9.68 -8.71
CA GLN A 131 -4.10 -10.79 -8.70
C GLN A 131 -3.40 -12.14 -8.87
N ASP A 132 -2.30 -12.20 -9.64
CA ASP A 132 -1.59 -13.44 -9.97
C ASP A 132 -0.08 -13.22 -10.18
N TRP A 133 0.73 -14.28 -9.98
CA TRP A 133 2.19 -14.22 -10.11
C TRP A 133 2.77 -15.41 -10.87
N VAL A 134 3.86 -15.16 -11.61
CA VAL A 134 4.81 -16.22 -11.97
C VAL A 134 5.71 -16.53 -10.79
N LYS A 135 6.23 -17.76 -10.73
CA LYS A 135 7.23 -18.19 -9.73
C LYS A 135 8.63 -18.36 -10.32
N TYR A 136 8.75 -18.49 -11.65
CA TYR A 136 10.01 -18.76 -12.35
C TYR A 136 10.17 -17.86 -13.57
N PRO A 137 11.40 -17.42 -13.92
CA PRO A 137 12.66 -17.63 -13.19
C PRO A 137 12.79 -16.76 -11.92
N MET A 138 11.97 -15.72 -11.77
CA MET A 138 11.79 -14.94 -10.54
C MET A 138 10.30 -14.66 -10.31
N LYS A 139 9.91 -14.43 -9.05
CA LYS A 139 8.52 -14.08 -8.73
C LYS A 139 8.21 -12.69 -9.26
N ASP A 140 7.17 -12.58 -10.09
CA ASP A 140 6.73 -11.31 -10.68
C ASP A 140 5.20 -11.31 -10.85
N ALA A 141 4.57 -10.14 -10.77
CA ALA A 141 3.13 -10.00 -10.90
C ALA A 141 2.74 -9.97 -12.39
N LEU A 142 1.76 -10.81 -12.78
CA LEU A 142 1.31 -10.91 -14.17
C LEU A 142 -0.01 -10.18 -14.44
N LYS A 143 -0.86 -10.10 -13.42
CA LYS A 143 -2.21 -9.58 -13.52
C LYS A 143 -2.46 -8.67 -12.35
N PHE A 144 -3.06 -7.52 -12.64
CA PHE A 144 -3.38 -6.51 -11.64
C PHE A 144 -4.88 -6.24 -11.65
N MET A 145 -5.40 -5.78 -10.52
CA MET A 145 -6.81 -5.45 -10.39
C MET A 145 -7.09 -4.03 -10.84
N HIS A 146 -8.29 -3.83 -11.39
CA HIS A 146 -8.88 -2.51 -11.57
C HIS A 146 -9.64 -2.12 -10.30
N VAL A 147 -9.24 -1.03 -9.67
CA VAL A 147 -9.74 -0.56 -8.37
C VAL A 147 -9.85 0.97 -8.35
N ASP A 148 -10.66 1.48 -7.46
CA ASP A 148 -10.84 2.91 -7.26
C ASP A 148 -9.87 3.42 -6.18
N TRP A 149 -8.79 4.07 -6.61
CA TRP A 149 -7.79 4.68 -5.73
C TRP A 149 -8.17 6.09 -5.27
N GLU A 150 -9.18 6.74 -5.85
CA GLU A 150 -9.48 8.15 -5.58
C GLU A 150 -9.76 8.44 -4.10
N PRO A 151 -10.57 7.63 -3.38
CA PRO A 151 -10.81 7.87 -1.95
C PRO A 151 -9.53 7.78 -1.11
N PHE A 152 -8.60 6.91 -1.50
CA PHE A 152 -7.31 6.75 -0.81
C PHE A 152 -6.41 7.97 -1.03
N VAL A 153 -6.36 8.47 -2.27
CA VAL A 153 -5.63 9.70 -2.63
C VAL A 153 -6.20 10.90 -1.88
N ALA A 154 -7.51 11.08 -1.94
CA ALA A 154 -8.20 12.17 -1.25
C ALA A 154 -7.90 12.18 0.25
N ARG A 155 -7.92 11.00 0.88
CA ARG A 155 -7.65 10.87 2.32
C ARG A 155 -6.24 11.31 2.72
N ILE A 156 -5.24 11.02 1.90
CA ILE A 156 -3.86 11.46 2.14
C ILE A 156 -3.71 12.96 1.90
N MET A 157 -4.34 13.49 0.83
CA MET A 157 -4.30 14.92 0.51
C MET A 157 -4.91 15.76 1.64
N GLU A 158 -6.05 15.35 2.21
CA GLU A 158 -6.67 15.99 3.38
C GLU A 158 -5.74 16.14 4.58
N ARG A 159 -4.73 15.26 4.70
CA ARG A 159 -3.84 15.19 5.88
C ARG A 159 -2.47 15.82 5.66
N GLY A 160 -1.89 15.68 4.46
CA GLY A 160 -0.51 16.11 4.19
C GLY A 160 -0.39 17.36 3.34
N ILE A 161 -1.34 17.63 2.45
CA ILE A 161 -1.22 18.72 1.48
C ILE A 161 -2.20 19.81 1.88
N ARG A 162 -1.71 20.82 2.61
CA ARG A 162 -2.41 22.11 2.65
C ARG A 162 -2.52 22.60 1.21
N LEU A 163 -3.74 22.66 0.70
CA LEU A 163 -4.07 23.26 -0.58
C LEU A 163 -3.79 24.76 -0.48
N ASP A 164 -2.55 25.15 -0.69
CA ASP A 164 -2.20 26.54 -0.94
C ASP A 164 -2.55 26.82 -2.41
N TRP A 165 -3.66 27.53 -2.61
CA TRP A 165 -4.19 28.00 -3.88
C TRP A 165 -3.28 29.06 -4.54
#